data_AF-A0AB34S6T6-F1
#
_entry.id   AF-A0AB34S6T6-F1
#
_cell.length_a   1.000
_cell.length_b   1.000
_cell.length_c   1.000
_cell.angle_alpha   90.00
_cell.angle_beta   90.00
_cell.angle_gamma   90.00
#
_symmetry.space_group_name_H-M   'P 1'
#
loop_
_entity.id
_entity.type
_entity.pdbx_description
1 polymer ?
#
loop_
_entity_poly.entity_id
_entity_poly.type
_entity_poly.pdbx_seq_one_letter_code
_entity_poly.pdbx_strand_id
1 'polypeptide(L)'
;MSLIESVLSPKENIVKEVQEETGFNVSVSRLLAIFDTNKFQFQSKQYAKLVFKCQIEDGDFQPNAEIEELAFFDIQSLPELSSKRTTKEQLEILWEIYQGDIEQYLN
;
A
#
# COMPACT_ATOMS: atom_id res chain seq x y z
N MET A 1 2.91 -0.71 6.05
CA MET A 1 1.59 -0.21 6.54
C MET A 1 1.94 0.74 7.65
N SER A 2 1.74 2.01 7.39
CA SER A 2 2.14 3.10 8.26
C SER A 2 0.91 3.83 8.75
N LEU A 3 1.04 4.44 9.93
CA LEU A 3 -0.06 5.21 10.50
C LEU A 3 -0.08 6.59 9.86
N ILE A 4 -1.28 7.16 9.70
CA ILE A 4 -1.40 8.53 9.22
C ILE A 4 -0.97 9.47 10.35
N GLU A 5 0.02 10.32 10.07
CA GLU A 5 0.48 11.35 11.00
C GLU A 5 -0.58 12.44 11.15
N SER A 6 -0.76 12.96 12.37
CA SER A 6 -1.87 13.85 12.71
C SER A 6 -1.89 15.19 11.98
N VAL A 7 -0.78 15.58 11.36
CA VAL A 7 -0.62 16.84 10.61
C VAL A 7 -0.73 16.65 9.10
N LEU A 8 -0.93 15.42 8.62
CA LEU A 8 -0.98 15.08 7.20
C LEU A 8 -2.36 14.58 6.78
N SER A 9 -2.79 14.96 5.58
CA SER A 9 -3.90 14.26 4.92
C SER A 9 -3.48 12.84 4.51
N PRO A 10 -4.42 11.91 4.28
CA PRO A 10 -4.08 10.56 3.83
C PRO A 10 -3.24 10.54 2.53
N LYS A 11 -3.49 11.49 1.62
CA LYS A 11 -2.75 11.62 0.36
C LYS A 11 -1.33 12.13 0.58
N GLU A 12 -1.13 13.11 1.46
CA GLU A 12 0.22 13.58 1.81
C GLU A 12 1.01 12.51 2.54
N ASN A 13 0.35 11.77 3.45
CA ASN A 13 1.00 10.71 4.20
C ASN A 13 1.54 9.61 3.30
N ILE A 14 0.77 9.12 2.31
CA ILE A 14 1.28 8.07 1.42
C ILE A 14 2.42 8.55 0.53
N VAL A 15 2.44 9.83 0.12
CA VAL A 15 3.57 10.39 -0.65
C VAL A 15 4.82 10.43 0.22
N LYS A 16 4.70 10.92 1.46
CA LYS A 16 5.81 10.95 2.43
C LYS A 16 6.37 9.56 2.70
N GLU A 17 5.51 8.61 3.04
CA GLU A 17 5.90 7.23 3.37
C GLU A 17 6.61 6.54 2.21
N VAL A 18 6.09 6.68 0.98
CA VAL A 18 6.76 6.09 -0.19
C VAL A 18 8.15 6.71 -0.39
N GLN A 19 8.29 8.03 -0.24
CA GLN A 19 9.59 8.68 -0.37
C GLN A 19 10.58 8.24 0.72
N GLU A 20 10.14 8.11 1.97
CA GLU A 20 10.98 7.68 3.10
C GLU A 20 11.38 6.21 3.01
N GLU A 21 10.44 5.32 2.67
CA GLU A 21 10.69 3.89 2.58
C GLU A 21 11.48 3.52 1.32
N THR A 22 11.22 4.18 0.18
CA THR A 22 11.69 3.72 -1.14
C THR A 22 12.59 4.70 -1.88
N GLY A 23 12.66 5.96 -1.47
CA GLY A 23 13.40 6.99 -2.21
C GLY A 23 12.69 7.53 -3.45
N PHE A 24 11.51 7.01 -3.82
CA PHE A 24 10.76 7.45 -5.00
C PHE A 24 9.80 8.61 -4.72
N ASN A 25 9.82 9.61 -5.60
CA ASN A 25 8.77 10.62 -5.64
C ASN A 25 7.59 10.06 -6.43
N VAL A 26 6.39 10.20 -5.87
CA VAL A 26 5.16 9.66 -6.48
C VAL A 26 4.03 10.67 -6.52
N SER A 27 3.20 10.58 -7.56
CA SER A 27 1.89 11.22 -7.58
C SER A 27 0.77 10.23 -7.27
N VAL A 28 -0.18 10.66 -6.44
CA VAL A 28 -1.35 9.84 -6.09
C VAL A 28 -2.47 10.08 -7.09
N SER A 29 -2.79 9.05 -7.87
CA SER A 29 -3.84 9.08 -8.89
C SER A 29 -5.24 8.95 -8.28
N ARG A 30 -5.50 7.89 -7.50
CA ARG A 30 -6.81 7.63 -6.87
C ARG A 30 -6.72 6.69 -5.67
N LEU A 31 -7.75 6.69 -4.83
CA LEU A 31 -7.98 5.65 -3.83
C LEU A 31 -8.49 4.38 -4.53
N LEU A 32 -7.94 3.22 -4.18
CA LEU A 32 -8.36 1.91 -4.70
C LEU A 32 -9.27 1.19 -3.70
N ALA A 33 -8.87 1.18 -2.44
CA ALA A 33 -9.57 0.41 -1.43
C ALA A 33 -9.50 1.02 -0.03
N ILE A 34 -10.53 0.75 0.77
CA ILE A 34 -10.55 0.86 2.22
C ILE A 34 -10.84 -0.54 2.77
N PHE A 35 -9.86 -1.13 3.44
CA PHE A 35 -9.99 -2.44 4.08
C PHE A 35 -10.18 -2.28 5.58
N ASP A 36 -11.14 -3.01 6.14
CA ASP A 36 -11.19 -3.29 7.58
C ASP A 36 -10.20 -4.41 7.92
N THR A 37 -9.14 -4.07 8.64
CA THR A 37 -8.13 -5.06 9.05
C THR A 37 -8.69 -6.17 9.94
N ASN A 38 -9.81 -6.01 10.66
CA ASN A 38 -10.39 -7.12 11.41
C ASN A 38 -10.92 -8.25 10.51
N LYS A 39 -11.34 -7.92 9.29
CA LYS A 39 -11.87 -8.90 8.33
C LYS A 39 -10.77 -9.67 7.62
N PHE A 40 -9.68 -8.99 7.29
CA PHE A 40 -8.60 -9.57 6.47
C PHE A 40 -7.35 -9.96 7.28
N GLN A 41 -7.12 -9.31 8.42
CA GLN A 41 -5.82 -9.27 9.10
C GLN A 41 -6.00 -9.14 10.62
N PHE A 42 -6.67 -10.12 11.22
CA PHE A 42 -7.02 -10.05 12.64
C PHE A 42 -5.79 -9.74 13.51
N GLN A 43 -5.88 -8.64 14.25
CA GLN A 43 -4.80 -8.12 15.09
C GLN A 43 -5.38 -7.43 16.33
N SER A 44 -4.52 -7.03 17.27
CA SER A 44 -4.96 -6.48 18.56
C SER A 44 -5.65 -5.11 18.47
N LYS A 45 -5.53 -4.41 17.34
CA LYS A 45 -6.14 -3.11 17.07
C LYS A 45 -6.78 -3.10 15.69
N GLN A 46 -7.97 -2.52 15.59
CA GLN A 46 -8.63 -2.35 14.31
C GLN A 46 -8.13 -1.08 13.62
N TYR A 47 -7.84 -1.20 12.33
CA TYR A 47 -7.47 -0.10 11.43
C TYR A 47 -8.33 -0.14 10.17
N ALA A 48 -8.70 1.05 9.69
CA ALA A 48 -9.11 1.26 8.31
C ALA A 48 -7.85 1.46 7.46
N LYS A 49 -7.55 0.48 6.60
CA LYS A 49 -6.37 0.48 5.73
C LYS A 49 -6.75 1.06 4.37
N LEU A 50 -6.26 2.26 4.10
CA LEU A 50 -6.44 2.93 2.81
C LEU A 50 -5.32 2.47 1.86
N VAL A 51 -5.69 2.14 0.62
CA VAL A 51 -4.73 1.77 -0.43
C VAL A 51 -4.92 2.68 -1.62
N PHE A 52 -3.84 3.36 -2.02
CA PHE A 52 -3.82 4.33 -3.10
C PHE A 52 -3.09 3.79 -4.32
N LYS A 53 -3.55 4.17 -5.51
CA LYS A 53 -2.78 4.04 -6.75
C LYS A 53 -1.85 5.23 -6.87
N CYS A 54 -0.56 4.95 -6.91
CA CYS A 54 0.50 5.94 -7.11
C CYS A 54 1.23 5.66 -8.42
N GLN A 55 1.81 6.70 -9.00
CA GLN A 55 2.70 6.63 -10.14
C GLN A 55 4.08 7.16 -9.73
N ILE A 56 5.13 6.39 -10.00
CA ILE A 56 6.52 6.83 -9.82
C ILE A 56 6.83 7.88 -10.88
N GLU A 57 7.34 9.02 -10.43
CA GLU A 57 7.75 10.13 -11.30
C GLU A 57 9.26 10.14 -11.48
N ASP A 58 10.00 10.02 -10.38
CA ASP A 58 11.45 9.90 -10.36
C ASP A 58 11.94 9.28 -9.02
N GLY A 59 13.26 9.24 -8.86
CA GLY A 59 13.94 8.72 -7.68
C GLY A 59 14.56 7.36 -7.94
N ASP A 60 15.37 6.93 -6.98
CA ASP A 60 16.06 5.63 -7.00
C ASP A 60 16.09 5.07 -5.59
N PHE A 61 15.89 3.75 -5.48
CA PHE A 61 15.94 3.09 -4.19
C PHE A 61 17.36 3.07 -3.63
N GLN A 62 17.48 3.41 -2.34
CA GLN A 62 18.67 3.20 -1.52
C GLN A 62 18.24 2.57 -0.19
N PRO A 63 18.90 1.49 0.25
CA PRO A 63 18.64 0.91 1.57
C PRO A 63 18.74 1.96 2.68
N ASN A 64 17.86 1.87 3.66
CA ASN A 64 17.79 2.79 4.79
C ASN A 64 17.51 2.03 6.10
N ALA A 65 17.28 2.77 7.19
CA ALA A 65 17.07 2.17 8.51
C ALA A 65 15.78 1.34 8.64
N GLU A 66 14.83 1.51 7.71
CA GLU A 66 13.54 0.84 7.71
C GLU A 66 13.43 -0.25 6.63
N ILE A 67 14.01 -0.01 5.45
CA ILE A 67 13.91 -0.87 4.28
C ILE A 67 15.30 -1.26 3.78
N GLU A 68 15.62 -2.54 3.87
CA GLU A 68 16.89 -3.11 3.41
C GLU A 68 16.86 -3.44 1.91
N GLU A 69 15.71 -3.88 1.39
CA GLU A 69 15.56 -4.34 0.00
C GLU A 69 14.22 -3.91 -0.60
N LEU A 70 14.22 -3.65 -1.91
CA LEU A 70 13.04 -3.33 -2.71
C LEU A 70 13.04 -4.13 -4.00
N ALA A 71 11.90 -4.73 -4.33
CA ALA A 71 11.71 -5.48 -5.56
C ALA A 71 10.25 -5.39 -6.05
N PHE A 72 10.06 -5.56 -7.35
CA PHE A 72 8.75 -5.64 -8.00
C PHE A 72 8.44 -7.10 -8.32
N PHE A 73 7.21 -7.53 -8.04
CA PHE A 73 6.76 -8.90 -8.19
C PHE A 73 5.53 -8.99 -9.07
N ASP A 74 5.43 -10.06 -9.85
CA ASP A 74 4.20 -10.42 -10.54
C ASP A 74 3.15 -10.94 -9.53
N ILE A 75 1.88 -10.63 -9.73
CA ILE A 75 0.78 -11.04 -8.85
C ILE A 75 0.67 -12.56 -8.71
N GLN A 76 1.10 -13.32 -9.72
CA GLN A 76 1.13 -14.79 -9.71
C GLN A 76 2.38 -15.37 -9.04
N SER A 77 3.40 -14.53 -8.79
CA SER A 77 4.71 -14.92 -8.25
C SER A 77 5.10 -14.07 -7.03
N LEU A 78 4.15 -13.89 -6.10
CA LEU A 78 4.35 -13.11 -4.89
C LEU A 78 5.35 -13.80 -3.93
N PRO A 79 6.19 -13.02 -3.22
CA PRO A 79 7.03 -13.55 -2.15
C PRO A 79 6.17 -13.90 -0.91
N GLU A 80 6.82 -14.41 0.13
CA GLU A 80 6.14 -14.54 1.43
C GLU A 80 5.68 -13.17 1.93
N LEU A 81 4.38 -13.06 2.24
CA LEU A 81 3.78 -11.80 2.64
C LEU A 81 3.80 -11.64 4.16
N SER A 82 4.08 -10.43 4.62
CA SER A 82 3.78 -10.03 5.99
C SER A 82 2.26 -9.93 6.16
N SER A 83 1.63 -11.03 6.58
CA SER A 83 0.17 -11.16 6.67
C SER A 83 -0.53 -10.10 7.53
N LYS A 84 0.18 -9.56 8.54
CA LYS A 84 -0.30 -8.43 9.36
C LYS A 84 -0.34 -7.09 8.60
N ARG A 85 0.46 -6.94 7.54
CA ARG A 85 0.54 -5.73 6.71
C ARG A 85 -0.32 -5.85 5.47
N THR A 86 -0.23 -6.96 4.72
CA THR A 86 -1.08 -7.24 3.55
C THR A 86 -1.33 -8.74 3.38
N THR A 87 -2.51 -9.14 2.91
CA THR A 87 -2.82 -10.53 2.53
C THR A 87 -2.85 -10.71 1.01
N LYS A 88 -2.74 -11.97 0.56
CA LYS A 88 -2.88 -12.32 -0.85
C LYS A 88 -4.25 -11.92 -1.39
N GLU A 89 -5.32 -12.19 -0.64
CA GLU A 89 -6.69 -11.82 -1.00
C GLU A 89 -6.85 -10.30 -1.22
N GLN A 90 -6.24 -9.47 -0.36
CA GLN A 90 -6.24 -8.02 -0.57
C GLN A 90 -5.54 -7.62 -1.88
N LEU A 91 -4.42 -8.27 -2.22
CA LEU A 91 -3.69 -8.01 -3.47
C LEU A 91 -4.48 -8.45 -4.71
N GLU A 92 -5.19 -9.57 -4.64
CA GLU A 92 -6.06 -10.06 -5.72
C GLU A 92 -7.21 -9.07 -5.97
N ILE A 93 -7.89 -8.59 -4.92
CA ILE A 93 -8.92 -7.55 -5.03
C ILE A 93 -8.35 -6.26 -5.66
N LEU A 94 -7.18 -5.81 -5.21
CA LEU A 94 -6.53 -4.63 -5.77
C LEU A 94 -6.13 -4.81 -7.24
N TRP A 95 -5.78 -6.03 -7.64
CA TRP A 95 -5.45 -6.36 -9.02
C TRP A 95 -6.68 -6.30 -9.93
N GLU A 96 -7.81 -6.87 -9.51
CA GLU A 96 -9.09 -6.75 -10.23
C GLU A 96 -9.51 -5.28 -10.38
N ILE A 97 -9.31 -4.46 -9.32
CA ILE A 97 -9.57 -3.02 -9.39
C ILE A 97 -8.62 -2.31 -10.37
N TYR A 98 -7.36 -2.74 -10.42
CA TYR A 98 -6.37 -2.17 -11.32
C TYR A 98 -6.69 -2.48 -12.79
N GLN A 99 -7.18 -3.69 -13.08
CA GLN A 99 -7.61 -4.11 -14.42
C GLN A 99 -8.93 -3.47 -14.87
N GLY A 100 -9.71 -2.94 -13.92
CA GLY A 100 -10.99 -2.27 -14.19
C GLY A 100 -12.20 -3.20 -14.10
N ASP A 101 -12.02 -4.41 -13.56
CA ASP A 101 -13.11 -5.35 -13.31
C ASP A 101 -13.99 -4.88 -12.13
N ILE A 102 -13.38 -4.15 -11.18
CA ILE A 102 -14.02 -3.54 -10.02
C ILE A 102 -13.60 -2.06 -9.94
N GLU A 103 -14.52 -1.15 -9.61
CA GLU A 103 -14.18 0.28 -9.52
C GLU A 103 -13.33 0.61 -8.29
N GLN A 104 -13.79 0.17 -7.12
CA GLN A 104 -13.18 0.42 -5.81
C GLN A 104 -13.71 -0.60 -4.79
N TYR A 105 -12.97 -0.83 -3.71
CA TYR A 105 -13.40 -1.67 -2.60
C TYR A 105 -13.58 -0.85 -1.32
N LEU A 106 -14.78 -0.86 -0.74
CA LEU A 106 -15.11 -0.11 0.48
C LEU A 106 -15.81 -1.04 1.46
N ASN A 107 -15.22 -1.27 2.64
CA ASN A 107 -15.77 -2.20 3.63
C ASN A 107 -15.42 -1.84 5.08
#